data_AF-A0A1R2BDH2-F1
#
_entry.id   AF-A0A1R2BDH2-F1
#
_cell.length_a   1.000
_cell.length_b   1.000
_cell.length_c   1.000
_cell.angle_alpha   90.00
_cell.angle_beta   90.00
_cell.angle_gamma   90.00
#
_symmetry.space_group_name_H-M   'P 1'
#
loop_
_entity.id
_entity.type
_entity.pdbx_description
1 polymer ?
#
loop_
_entity_poly.entity_id
_entity_poly.type
_entity_poly.pdbx_seq_one_letter_code
_entity_poly.pdbx_strand_id
1 'polypeptide(L)'
;MAKAVLKNKGKNTPNCDQKEMKSKDQLSQLNEETELPCPKLLFTQHFDSKIQFNNILKAFFLRDGNNCPKREIFNAFIIRNICRFCRCLLIGKIPKKTAIKIDHNDTSQCLVWEEGLKLHRCQREMVEEISKIPKNLSSKQIEHRNSGKMIKAKSFNNSFCKDFFQKPVAKSIFSILLMIFFTDITSEGLVNRFQFKCCKNSNHNDICKKKWWDLEKYMKESYLKDLGVEELIDQNINMISCEIPMEVTEDIDDFSETY
;
A
#
# COMPACT_ATOMS: atom_id res chain seq x y z
N MET A 1 12.85 -34.52 40.49
CA MET A 1 14.18 -34.10 41.00
C MET A 1 15.25 -34.92 40.29
N ALA A 2 15.95 -34.33 39.32
CA ALA A 2 17.10 -34.95 38.66
C ALA A 2 18.10 -33.86 38.28
N LYS A 3 19.38 -34.18 38.52
CA LYS A 3 20.49 -33.26 38.74
C LYS A 3 21.08 -32.67 37.45
N ALA A 4 21.57 -31.45 37.61
CA ALA A 4 22.37 -30.68 36.66
C ALA A 4 23.72 -31.36 36.33
N VAL A 5 24.16 -31.20 35.08
CA VAL A 5 25.55 -31.41 34.66
C VAL A 5 26.03 -30.15 33.92
N LEU A 6 26.92 -29.41 34.58
CA LEU A 6 27.78 -28.37 34.04
C LEU A 6 29.10 -28.99 33.58
N LYS A 7 29.61 -28.56 32.41
CA LYS A 7 31.02 -28.57 31.92
C LYS A 7 30.96 -28.21 30.42
N ASN A 8 31.84 -27.44 29.79
CA ASN A 8 33.06 -26.79 30.21
C ASN A 8 33.44 -25.72 29.17
N LYS A 9 34.40 -24.87 29.55
CA LYS A 9 34.99 -23.76 28.81
C LYS A 9 35.73 -24.18 27.54
N GLY A 10 35.73 -23.31 26.52
CA GLY A 10 36.64 -23.33 25.38
C GLY A 10 36.92 -21.90 24.90
N LYS A 11 37.98 -21.28 25.44
CA LYS A 11 38.60 -20.06 24.92
C LYS A 11 39.32 -20.40 23.61
N ASN A 12 39.28 -19.52 22.62
CA ASN A 12 40.39 -19.27 21.70
C ASN A 12 40.10 -18.04 20.83
N THR A 13 40.77 -16.94 21.14
CA THR A 13 41.09 -15.84 20.23
C THR A 13 42.53 -15.99 19.79
N PRO A 14 42.86 -15.58 18.55
CA PRO A 14 44.07 -14.82 18.37
C PRO A 14 43.85 -13.51 17.60
N ASN A 15 44.52 -12.48 18.11
CA ASN A 15 44.89 -11.23 17.44
C ASN A 15 45.66 -11.50 16.14
N CYS A 16 45.52 -10.61 15.15
CA CYS A 16 46.68 -10.09 14.41
C CYS A 16 46.30 -8.87 13.54
N ASP A 17 47.02 -7.80 13.81
CA ASP A 17 47.59 -6.85 12.86
C ASP A 17 46.75 -5.70 12.27
N GLN A 18 46.92 -4.60 13.00
CA GLN A 18 47.04 -3.24 12.51
C GLN A 18 47.95 -3.14 11.26
N LYS A 19 47.49 -2.41 10.25
CA LYS A 19 48.34 -1.67 9.32
C LYS A 19 47.77 -0.27 9.13
N GLU A 20 48.42 0.69 9.79
CA GLU A 20 48.47 2.08 9.34
C GLU A 20 49.27 2.16 8.03
N MET A 21 48.81 2.97 7.06
CA MET A 21 49.62 4.07 6.53
C MET A 21 48.91 4.84 5.42
N LYS A 22 49.04 6.18 5.56
CA LYS A 22 49.26 7.21 4.53
C LYS A 22 48.06 7.83 3.81
N SER A 23 47.71 8.98 4.39
CA SER A 23 47.37 10.26 3.73
C SER A 23 48.05 10.47 2.36
N LYS A 24 47.28 11.02 1.42
CA LYS A 24 47.72 12.09 0.51
C LYS A 24 46.52 12.92 0.05
N ASP A 25 46.65 14.22 0.28
CA ASP A 25 45.85 15.32 -0.26
C ASP A 25 45.77 15.34 -1.79
N GLN A 26 44.63 15.83 -2.30
CA GLN A 26 44.43 16.69 -3.49
C GLN A 26 42.91 16.78 -3.69
N LEU A 27 42.21 17.85 -3.27
CA LEU A 27 42.14 19.19 -3.87
C LEU A 27 41.97 19.17 -5.40
N SER A 28 40.73 19.17 -5.87
CA SER A 28 40.30 19.99 -7.02
C SER A 28 38.80 19.85 -7.32
N GLN A 29 38.17 21.02 -7.45
CA GLN A 29 37.06 21.35 -8.35
C GLN A 29 35.63 21.10 -7.85
N LEU A 30 35.09 22.19 -7.28
CA LEU A 30 33.71 22.61 -7.50
C LEU A 30 33.37 22.52 -8.99
N ASN A 31 32.34 21.73 -9.31
CA ASN A 31 31.51 21.98 -10.48
C ASN A 31 30.14 22.42 -9.96
N GLU A 32 29.87 23.71 -10.08
CA GLU A 32 28.52 24.24 -10.16
C GLU A 32 27.88 23.68 -11.44
N GLU A 33 27.19 22.55 -11.34
CA GLU A 33 26.21 22.18 -12.35
C GLU A 33 24.92 22.93 -12.04
N THR A 34 24.70 23.95 -12.85
CA THR A 34 23.46 24.69 -13.00
C THR A 34 22.31 23.70 -13.19
N GLU A 35 21.43 23.60 -12.19
CA GLU A 35 20.16 22.87 -12.31
C GLU A 35 19.30 23.56 -13.39
N LEU A 36 19.41 23.06 -14.62
CA LEU A 36 18.47 23.36 -15.68
C LEU A 36 17.11 22.75 -15.31
N PRO A 37 16.00 23.50 -15.40
CA PRO A 37 14.68 22.98 -15.10
C PRO A 37 14.37 21.85 -16.09
N CYS A 38 14.14 20.66 -15.52
CA CYS A 38 13.72 19.46 -16.25
C CYS A 38 12.60 19.83 -17.24
N PRO A 39 12.77 19.59 -18.55
CA PRO A 39 11.70 19.79 -19.50
C PRO A 39 10.54 18.91 -19.07
N LYS A 40 9.40 19.52 -18.72
CA LYS A 40 8.13 18.81 -18.66
C LYS A 40 7.90 18.25 -20.06
N LEU A 41 8.32 17.01 -20.27
CA LEU A 41 8.01 16.21 -21.44
C LEU A 41 6.50 16.02 -21.44
N LEU A 42 5.80 16.99 -22.02
CA LEU A 42 4.41 16.90 -22.45
C LEU A 42 4.35 15.89 -23.60
N PHE A 43 4.46 14.60 -23.25
CA PHE A 43 4.01 13.52 -24.12
C PHE A 43 2.50 13.41 -23.97
N THR A 44 1.77 14.27 -24.68
CA THR A 44 0.36 14.05 -24.98
C THR A 44 0.24 12.96 -26.05
N GLN A 45 0.55 11.71 -25.68
CA GLN A 45 0.07 10.58 -26.45
C GLN A 45 -1.42 10.42 -26.16
N HIS A 46 -2.24 10.82 -27.11
CA HIS A 46 -3.63 10.40 -27.23
C HIS A 46 -3.66 8.87 -27.33
N PHE A 47 -3.93 8.20 -26.21
CA PHE A 47 -4.19 6.77 -26.17
C PHE A 47 -5.67 6.52 -26.49
N ASP A 48 -6.04 6.63 -27.78
CA ASP A 48 -7.39 6.39 -28.31
C ASP A 48 -7.75 4.90 -28.48
N SER A 49 -7.21 4.02 -27.63
CA SER A 49 -7.75 2.67 -27.52
C SER A 49 -7.66 2.19 -26.09
N LYS A 50 -8.79 1.71 -25.57
CA LYS A 50 -8.96 1.11 -24.24
C LYS A 50 -7.80 0.14 -23.96
N ILE A 51 -6.80 0.58 -23.20
CA ILE A 51 -5.66 -0.27 -22.85
C ILE A 51 -6.22 -1.41 -22.01
N GLN A 52 -6.31 -2.60 -22.61
CA GLN A 52 -6.82 -3.76 -21.91
C GLN A 52 -5.89 -4.08 -20.73
N PHE A 53 -6.45 -4.26 -19.54
CA PHE A 53 -5.69 -4.54 -18.32
C PHE A 53 -4.65 -5.65 -18.47
N ASN A 54 -4.99 -6.69 -19.23
CA ASN A 54 -4.10 -7.82 -19.49
C ASN A 54 -2.81 -7.39 -20.21
N ASN A 55 -2.84 -6.33 -21.03
CA ASN A 55 -1.65 -5.81 -21.71
C ASN A 55 -0.73 -5.08 -20.73
N ILE A 56 -1.30 -4.37 -19.75
CA ILE A 56 -0.53 -3.74 -18.67
C ILE A 56 0.15 -4.83 -17.83
N LEU A 57 -0.60 -5.85 -17.39
CA LEU A 57 -0.02 -6.92 -16.57
C LEU A 57 1.01 -7.77 -17.31
N LYS A 58 0.91 -7.93 -18.63
CA LYS A 58 1.93 -8.61 -19.46
C LYS A 58 3.29 -7.90 -19.42
N ALA A 59 3.34 -6.62 -19.08
CA ALA A 59 4.59 -5.88 -18.94
C ALA A 59 5.37 -6.23 -17.65
N PHE A 60 4.74 -6.95 -16.72
CA PHE A 60 5.27 -7.35 -15.42
C PHE A 60 5.49 -8.86 -15.32
N PHE A 61 6.26 -9.26 -14.31
CA PHE A 61 6.57 -10.64 -13.97
C PHE A 61 6.27 -10.90 -12.49
N LEU A 62 5.92 -12.13 -12.15
CA LEU A 62 5.85 -12.56 -10.74
C LEU A 62 7.25 -12.63 -10.12
N ARG A 63 7.36 -12.51 -8.80
CA ARG A 63 8.66 -12.58 -8.10
C ARG A 63 9.37 -13.91 -8.33
N ASP A 64 8.60 -15.00 -8.30
CA ASP A 64 9.11 -16.38 -8.32
C ASP A 64 9.19 -16.98 -9.75
N GLY A 65 9.07 -16.17 -10.81
CA GLY A 65 9.19 -16.69 -12.17
C GLY A 65 9.05 -15.65 -13.27
N ASN A 66 9.10 -16.13 -14.52
CA ASN A 66 8.94 -15.29 -15.71
C ASN A 66 7.47 -15.16 -16.17
N ASN A 67 6.53 -15.65 -15.38
CA ASN A 67 5.10 -15.59 -15.70
C ASN A 67 4.56 -14.20 -15.39
N CYS A 68 3.68 -13.69 -16.25
CA CYS A 68 2.97 -12.45 -15.97
C CYS A 68 1.90 -12.65 -14.87
N PRO A 69 1.66 -11.64 -14.02
CA PRO A 69 0.57 -11.70 -13.05
C PRO A 69 -0.79 -11.89 -13.74
N LYS A 70 -1.61 -12.79 -13.20
CA LYS A 70 -3.01 -12.92 -13.63
C LYS A 70 -3.86 -11.80 -13.01
N ARG A 71 -4.89 -11.33 -13.72
CA ARG A 71 -5.85 -10.33 -13.22
C ARG A 71 -6.42 -10.69 -11.85
N GLU A 72 -6.76 -11.95 -11.64
CA GLU A 72 -7.29 -12.42 -10.35
C GLU A 72 -6.29 -12.34 -9.19
N ILE A 73 -5.00 -12.57 -9.45
CA ILE A 73 -3.93 -12.39 -8.46
C ILE A 73 -3.83 -10.92 -8.08
N PHE A 74 -3.90 -10.04 -9.07
CA PHE A 74 -3.91 -8.60 -8.86
C PHE A 74 -5.14 -8.13 -8.06
N ASN A 75 -6.34 -8.57 -8.44
CA ASN A 75 -7.57 -8.29 -7.72
C ASN A 75 -7.46 -8.73 -6.24
N ALA A 76 -7.00 -9.95 -6.00
CA ALA A 76 -6.78 -10.45 -4.64
C ALA A 76 -5.78 -9.58 -3.87
N PHE A 77 -4.70 -9.14 -4.51
CA PHE A 77 -3.73 -8.23 -3.91
C PHE A 77 -4.39 -6.91 -3.46
N ILE A 78 -5.19 -6.27 -4.32
CA ILE A 78 -5.88 -5.01 -4.00
C ILE A 78 -6.86 -5.21 -2.84
N ILE A 79 -7.79 -6.17 -2.95
CA ILE A 79 -8.81 -6.41 -1.92
C ILE A 79 -8.16 -6.73 -0.56
N ARG A 80 -7.12 -7.58 -0.54
CA ARG A 80 -6.41 -7.91 0.70
C ARG A 80 -5.76 -6.69 1.35
N ASN A 81 -5.22 -5.78 0.56
CA ASN A 81 -4.62 -4.55 1.10
C ASN A 81 -5.68 -3.58 1.59
N ILE A 82 -6.85 -3.47 0.93
CA ILE A 82 -8.00 -2.71 1.43
C ILE A 82 -8.43 -3.26 2.80
N CYS A 83 -8.69 -4.56 2.90
CA CYS A 83 -9.08 -5.17 4.17
C CYS A 83 -8.01 -5.02 5.25
N ARG A 84 -6.72 -5.07 4.88
CA ARG A 84 -5.62 -4.83 5.83
C ARG A 84 -5.61 -3.39 6.32
N PHE A 85 -5.81 -2.42 5.42
CA PHE A 85 -5.89 -1.01 5.77
C PHE A 85 -7.07 -0.74 6.71
N CYS A 86 -8.26 -1.27 6.43
CA CYS A 86 -9.41 -1.18 7.34
C CYS A 86 -9.09 -1.70 8.75
N ARG A 87 -8.40 -2.85 8.86
CA ARG A 87 -7.99 -3.39 10.17
C ARG A 87 -7.03 -2.46 10.90
N CYS A 88 -6.09 -1.84 10.19
CA CYS A 88 -5.19 -0.84 10.77
C CYS A 88 -5.97 0.38 11.30
N LEU A 89 -6.95 0.87 10.54
CA LEU A 89 -7.81 1.98 10.96
C LEU A 89 -8.62 1.65 12.22
N LEU A 90 -9.26 0.48 12.27
CA LEU A 90 -10.05 0.03 13.43
C LEU A 90 -9.21 -0.11 14.71
N ILE A 91 -7.95 -0.52 14.56
CA ILE A 91 -7.01 -0.66 15.69
C ILE A 91 -6.37 0.69 16.04
N GLY A 92 -6.45 1.70 15.16
CA GLY A 92 -5.75 2.98 15.33
C GLY A 92 -4.23 2.86 15.20
N LYS A 93 -3.72 1.85 14.45
CA LYS A 93 -2.28 1.60 14.31
C LYS A 93 -1.80 1.83 12.89
N ILE A 94 -0.86 2.76 12.75
CA ILE A 94 -0.19 3.05 11.48
C ILE A 94 0.52 1.77 10.97
N PRO A 95 0.29 1.38 9.70
CA PRO A 95 0.94 0.21 9.11
C PRO A 95 2.45 0.43 8.95
N LYS A 96 3.24 -0.32 9.71
CA LYS A 96 4.73 -0.27 9.65
C LYS A 96 5.37 -1.23 8.63
N LYS A 97 4.59 -2.15 8.08
CA LYS A 97 5.05 -3.24 7.20
C LYS A 97 4.08 -3.40 6.02
N THR A 98 4.45 -4.27 5.07
CA THR A 98 3.64 -4.70 3.91
C THR A 98 3.49 -3.64 2.81
N ALA A 99 2.62 -3.90 1.85
CA ALA A 99 2.39 -3.03 0.70
C ALA A 99 1.70 -1.70 1.06
N ILE A 100 1.18 -1.55 2.28
CA ILE A 100 0.51 -0.33 2.76
C ILE A 100 1.35 0.38 3.83
N LYS A 101 2.67 0.14 3.89
CA LYS A 101 3.55 0.82 4.85
C LYS A 101 3.42 2.34 4.67
N ILE A 102 3.32 3.03 5.81
CA ILE A 102 3.31 4.49 5.93
C ILE A 102 4.55 4.90 6.71
N ASP A 103 5.32 5.83 6.16
CA ASP A 103 6.43 6.44 6.86
C ASP A 103 5.97 7.64 7.69
N HIS A 104 6.09 7.54 9.02
CA HIS A 104 5.80 8.62 9.95
C HIS A 104 6.62 9.90 9.74
N ASN A 105 7.76 9.82 9.08
CA ASN A 105 8.59 10.99 8.77
C ASN A 105 8.18 11.67 7.45
N ASP A 106 7.33 11.02 6.66
CA ASP A 106 6.81 11.56 5.41
C ASP A 106 5.44 12.20 5.67
N THR A 107 5.42 13.53 5.74
CA THR A 107 4.20 14.32 5.95
C THR A 107 3.10 13.97 4.94
N SER A 108 3.46 13.67 3.68
CA SER A 108 2.47 13.33 2.65
C SER A 108 1.78 12.00 2.95
N GLN A 109 2.52 10.99 3.40
CA GLN A 109 1.95 9.69 3.78
C GLN A 109 1.14 9.79 5.08
N CYS A 110 1.56 10.63 6.01
CA CYS A 110 0.79 10.94 7.23
C CYS A 110 -0.55 11.59 6.90
N LEU A 111 -0.60 12.55 5.96
CA LEU A 111 -1.87 13.16 5.53
C LEU A 111 -2.82 12.12 4.90
N VAL A 112 -2.28 11.19 4.10
CA VAL A 112 -3.08 10.10 3.52
C VAL A 112 -3.59 9.14 4.59
N TRP A 113 -2.83 8.90 5.67
CA TRP A 113 -3.30 8.15 6.83
C TRP A 113 -4.46 8.85 7.55
N GLU A 114 -4.33 10.15 7.79
CA GLU A 114 -5.38 10.96 8.43
C GLU A 114 -6.68 10.98 7.61
N GLU A 115 -6.59 11.02 6.28
CA GLU A 115 -7.76 10.88 5.41
C GLU A 115 -8.46 9.52 5.60
N GLY A 116 -7.68 8.45 5.79
CA GLY A 116 -8.20 7.14 6.16
C GLY A 116 -8.90 7.12 7.52
N LEU A 117 -8.32 7.78 8.53
CA LEU A 117 -8.92 7.90 9.86
C LEU A 117 -10.21 8.71 9.82
N LYS A 118 -10.24 9.82 9.07
CA LYS A 118 -11.46 10.62 8.84
C LYS A 118 -12.56 9.76 8.23
N LEU A 119 -12.26 9.04 7.15
CA LEU A 119 -13.23 8.12 6.53
C LEU A 119 -13.74 7.06 7.52
N HIS A 120 -12.86 6.49 8.34
CA HIS A 120 -13.24 5.54 9.37
C HIS A 120 -14.17 6.14 10.44
N ARG A 121 -13.92 7.37 10.89
CA ARG A 121 -14.81 8.06 11.84
C ARG A 121 -16.21 8.27 11.23
N CYS A 122 -16.29 8.65 9.96
CA CYS A 122 -17.56 8.91 9.28
C CYS A 122 -18.33 7.62 8.91
N GLN A 123 -17.64 6.52 8.59
CA GLN A 123 -18.25 5.31 8.02
C GLN A 123 -17.76 4.03 8.72
N ARG A 124 -17.69 4.05 10.05
CA ARG A 124 -17.10 2.99 10.88
C ARG A 124 -17.65 1.60 10.60
N GLU A 125 -18.97 1.46 10.54
CA GLU A 125 -19.64 0.16 10.34
C GLU A 125 -19.25 -0.50 9.01
N MET A 126 -19.18 0.29 7.94
CA MET A 126 -18.79 -0.18 6.61
C MET A 126 -17.30 -0.55 6.57
N VAL A 127 -16.43 0.23 7.23
CA VAL A 127 -15.01 -0.12 7.40
C VAL A 127 -14.86 -1.44 8.15
N GLU A 128 -15.64 -1.65 9.21
CA GLU A 128 -15.66 -2.89 9.98
C GLU A 128 -16.13 -4.08 9.11
N GLU A 129 -17.20 -3.91 8.34
CA GLU A 129 -17.70 -4.92 7.42
C GLU A 129 -16.63 -5.33 6.39
N ILE A 130 -15.96 -4.36 5.76
CA ILE A 130 -14.88 -4.61 4.79
C ILE A 130 -13.69 -5.33 5.46
N SER A 131 -13.38 -4.99 6.71
CA SER A 131 -12.26 -5.60 7.45
C SER A 131 -12.46 -7.10 7.72
N LYS A 132 -13.72 -7.56 7.77
CA LYS A 132 -14.10 -8.95 8.04
C LYS A 132 -13.92 -9.86 6.83
N ILE A 133 -13.73 -9.30 5.63
CA ILE A 133 -13.52 -10.11 4.42
C ILE A 133 -12.26 -10.98 4.58
N PRO A 134 -12.38 -12.28 4.32
CA PRO A 134 -11.31 -13.25 4.51
C PRO A 134 -10.15 -13.02 3.55
N LYS A 135 -8.94 -13.37 3.98
CA LYS A 135 -7.73 -13.28 3.13
C LYS A 135 -7.79 -14.23 1.94
N ASN A 136 -8.44 -15.38 2.09
CA ASN A 136 -8.63 -16.38 1.06
C ASN A 136 -10.11 -16.70 0.97
N LEU A 137 -10.68 -16.55 -0.22
CA LEU A 137 -11.99 -17.09 -0.54
C LEU A 137 -11.78 -18.58 -0.77
N SER A 138 -12.10 -19.40 0.23
CA SER A 138 -12.06 -20.87 0.15
C SER A 138 -13.48 -21.39 -0.02
N SER A 139 -13.62 -22.52 -0.70
CA SER A 139 -14.89 -23.22 -0.97
C SER A 139 -15.70 -23.56 0.29
N LYS A 140 -15.09 -23.53 1.48
CA LYS A 140 -15.83 -23.60 2.75
C LYS A 140 -16.51 -22.26 2.98
N GLN A 141 -17.75 -22.20 2.51
CA GLN A 141 -18.72 -21.12 2.65
C GLN A 141 -18.48 -20.28 3.91
N ILE A 142 -18.12 -19.02 3.73
CA ILE A 142 -17.94 -18.09 4.84
C ILE A 142 -19.28 -17.41 5.06
N GLU A 143 -20.00 -17.87 6.08
CA GLU A 143 -21.15 -17.17 6.61
C GLU A 143 -20.68 -15.83 7.17
N HIS A 144 -21.06 -14.74 6.50
CA HIS A 144 -20.95 -13.41 7.09
C HIS A 144 -22.00 -13.33 8.19
N ARG A 145 -21.60 -13.58 9.45
CA ARG A 145 -22.48 -13.66 10.62
C ARG A 145 -23.38 -12.43 10.85
N ASN A 146 -23.13 -11.30 10.19
CA ASN A 146 -23.80 -10.04 10.49
C ASN A 146 -24.68 -9.49 9.34
N SER A 147 -24.79 -10.14 8.18
CA SER A 147 -25.58 -9.56 7.05
C SER A 147 -26.53 -10.53 6.34
N GLY A 148 -26.65 -11.78 6.80
CA GLY A 148 -27.56 -12.79 6.20
C GLY A 148 -27.22 -13.18 4.75
N LYS A 149 -26.27 -12.51 4.10
CA LYS A 149 -25.82 -12.78 2.74
C LYS A 149 -24.51 -13.55 2.77
N MET A 150 -24.58 -14.84 2.48
CA MET A 150 -23.39 -15.65 2.21
C MET A 150 -22.62 -15.08 1.02
N ILE A 151 -21.33 -14.82 1.21
CA ILE A 151 -20.42 -14.57 0.08
C ILE A 151 -20.21 -15.91 -0.61
N LYS A 152 -20.93 -16.15 -1.72
CA LYS A 152 -20.82 -17.39 -2.51
C LYS A 152 -19.59 -17.41 -3.43
N ALA A 153 -18.75 -16.39 -3.40
CA ALA A 153 -17.59 -16.28 -4.27
C ALA A 153 -16.46 -17.23 -3.84
N LYS A 154 -16.00 -18.06 -4.78
CA LYS A 154 -14.86 -18.96 -4.58
C LYS A 154 -13.50 -18.28 -4.81
N SER A 155 -13.50 -17.06 -5.35
CA SER A 155 -12.28 -16.35 -5.70
C SER A 155 -12.52 -14.85 -5.92
N PHE A 156 -11.44 -14.07 -6.01
CA PHE A 156 -11.48 -12.62 -6.26
C PHE A 156 -11.64 -12.31 -7.76
N ASN A 157 -12.63 -12.96 -8.38
CA ASN A 157 -12.97 -12.77 -9.78
C ASN A 157 -13.63 -11.40 -10.01
N ASN A 158 -13.85 -11.04 -11.28
CA ASN A 158 -14.43 -9.74 -11.62
C ASN A 158 -15.83 -9.52 -11.04
N SER A 159 -16.66 -10.57 -10.92
CA SER A 159 -17.99 -10.45 -10.31
C SER A 159 -17.88 -10.06 -8.83
N PHE A 160 -17.02 -10.75 -8.08
CA PHE A 160 -16.77 -10.42 -6.68
C PHE A 160 -16.21 -8.99 -6.53
N CYS A 161 -15.22 -8.63 -7.36
CA CYS A 161 -14.63 -7.30 -7.31
C CYS A 161 -15.65 -6.21 -7.67
N LYS A 162 -16.51 -6.45 -8.66
CA LYS A 162 -17.61 -5.55 -8.99
C LYS A 162 -18.50 -5.33 -7.78
N ASP A 163 -19.02 -6.39 -7.17
CA ASP A 163 -19.90 -6.31 -6.00
C ASP A 163 -19.22 -5.63 -4.80
N PHE A 164 -17.93 -5.92 -4.59
CA PHE A 164 -17.13 -5.30 -3.54
C PHE A 164 -17.00 -3.79 -3.74
N PHE A 165 -16.70 -3.35 -4.96
CA PHE A 165 -16.51 -1.94 -5.29
C PHE A 165 -17.81 -1.17 -5.55
N GLN A 166 -18.98 -1.82 -5.55
CA GLN A 166 -20.26 -1.09 -5.48
C GLN A 166 -20.38 -0.28 -4.20
N LYS A 167 -19.70 -0.68 -3.12
CA LYS A 167 -19.68 0.05 -1.85
C LYS A 167 -18.87 1.35 -1.97
N PRO A 168 -19.45 2.53 -1.70
CA PRO A 168 -18.72 3.80 -1.76
C PRO A 168 -17.46 3.81 -0.90
N VAL A 169 -17.52 3.27 0.32
CA VAL A 169 -16.36 3.16 1.23
C VAL A 169 -15.22 2.36 0.62
N ALA A 170 -15.52 1.27 -0.07
CA ALA A 170 -14.49 0.46 -0.72
C ALA A 170 -13.76 1.25 -1.83
N LYS A 171 -14.50 2.09 -2.58
CA LYS A 171 -13.93 2.99 -3.60
C LYS A 171 -13.07 4.08 -2.96
N SER A 172 -13.53 4.71 -1.88
CA SER A 172 -12.76 5.74 -1.16
C SER A 172 -11.45 5.16 -0.60
N ILE A 173 -11.51 4.00 0.05
CA ILE A 173 -10.30 3.33 0.58
C ILE A 173 -9.37 2.91 -0.56
N PHE A 174 -9.91 2.46 -1.68
CA PHE A 174 -9.10 2.15 -2.85
C PHE A 174 -8.33 3.38 -3.36
N SER A 175 -8.97 4.54 -3.46
CA SER A 175 -8.31 5.80 -3.82
C SER A 175 -7.18 6.15 -2.85
N ILE A 176 -7.45 6.05 -1.54
CA ILE A 176 -6.43 6.25 -0.48
C ILE A 176 -5.25 5.28 -0.67
N LEU A 177 -5.51 4.01 -0.96
CA LEU A 177 -4.45 3.05 -1.23
C LEU A 177 -3.63 3.37 -2.47
N LEU A 178 -4.24 3.90 -3.53
CA LEU A 178 -3.49 4.32 -4.71
C LEU A 178 -2.53 5.46 -4.37
N MET A 179 -2.96 6.42 -3.54
CA MET A 179 -2.08 7.46 -3.03
C MET A 179 -0.90 6.87 -2.26
N ILE A 180 -1.15 5.92 -1.35
CA ILE A 180 -0.10 5.22 -0.59
C ILE A 180 0.84 4.40 -1.50
N PHE A 181 0.29 3.74 -2.51
CA PHE A 181 1.06 2.85 -3.37
C PHE A 181 2.05 3.59 -4.25
N PHE A 182 1.66 4.77 -4.74
CA PHE A 182 2.40 5.54 -5.71
C PHE A 182 2.95 6.86 -5.15
N THR A 183 3.03 7.02 -3.81
CA THR A 183 3.66 8.22 -3.19
C THR A 183 5.15 8.33 -3.54
N ASP A 184 5.84 7.19 -3.58
CA ASP A 184 7.26 7.10 -3.95
C ASP A 184 7.40 6.16 -5.16
N ILE A 185 7.53 6.75 -6.35
CA ILE A 185 7.52 6.05 -7.65
C ILE A 185 8.91 5.51 -8.00
N THR A 186 9.74 5.16 -7.00
CA THR A 186 10.94 4.36 -7.28
C THR A 186 10.54 2.96 -7.74
N SER A 187 11.16 2.47 -8.82
CA SER A 187 10.85 1.13 -9.35
C SER A 187 11.09 0.03 -8.31
N GLU A 188 12.13 0.17 -7.48
CA GLU A 188 12.43 -0.77 -6.40
C GLU A 188 11.37 -0.76 -5.30
N GLY A 189 10.92 0.43 -4.88
CA GLY A 189 9.83 0.59 -3.93
C GLY A 189 8.56 -0.10 -4.42
N LEU A 190 8.18 0.13 -5.68
CA LEU A 190 7.01 -0.47 -6.31
C LEU A 190 7.14 -1.99 -6.49
N VAL A 191 8.32 -2.51 -6.86
CA VAL A 191 8.57 -3.96 -6.93
C VAL A 191 8.37 -4.62 -5.56
N ASN A 192 8.87 -3.99 -4.49
CA ASN A 192 8.70 -4.49 -3.13
C ASN A 192 7.24 -4.39 -2.65
N ARG A 193 6.53 -3.35 -3.07
CA ARG A 193 5.14 -3.10 -2.68
C ARG A 193 4.17 -4.07 -3.37
N PHE A 194 4.25 -4.16 -4.69
CA PHE A 194 3.34 -5.00 -5.49
C PHE A 194 3.75 -6.47 -5.56
N GLN A 195 4.99 -6.80 -5.18
CA GLN A 195 5.56 -8.16 -5.32
C GLN A 195 5.61 -8.64 -6.78
N PHE A 196 5.63 -7.69 -7.72
CA PHE A 196 5.86 -7.92 -9.15
C PHE A 196 7.20 -7.33 -9.56
N LYS A 197 7.81 -7.88 -10.59
CA LYS A 197 9.02 -7.35 -11.23
C LYS A 197 8.61 -6.62 -12.51
N CYS A 198 9.12 -5.42 -12.74
CA CYS A 198 8.93 -4.67 -14.00
C CYS A 198 9.97 -5.05 -15.07
N CYS A 199 11.07 -5.71 -14.68
CA CYS A 199 12.14 -6.20 -15.55
C CYS A 199 12.78 -7.47 -14.97
N LYS A 200 13.60 -8.16 -15.77
CA LYS A 200 14.32 -9.37 -15.33
C LYS A 200 15.57 -9.08 -14.50
N ASN A 201 16.17 -7.91 -14.70
CA ASN A 201 17.41 -7.48 -14.05
C ASN A 201 17.10 -6.61 -12.82
N SER A 202 18.08 -6.46 -11.93
CA SER A 202 18.01 -5.53 -10.78
C SER A 202 18.14 -4.06 -11.18
N ASN A 203 18.74 -3.78 -12.34
CA ASN A 203 19.00 -2.42 -12.79
C ASN A 203 17.75 -1.88 -13.50
N HIS A 204 17.02 -1.02 -12.81
CA HIS A 204 15.84 -0.35 -13.33
C HIS A 204 16.22 0.81 -14.24
N ASN A 205 15.49 0.97 -15.34
CA ASN A 205 15.64 2.06 -16.30
C ASN A 205 14.30 2.79 -16.53
N ASP A 206 14.27 3.78 -17.42
CA ASP A 206 13.05 4.58 -17.65
C ASP A 206 11.89 3.77 -18.24
N ILE A 207 12.18 2.64 -18.91
CA ILE A 207 11.14 1.71 -19.35
C ILE A 207 10.41 1.09 -18.14
N CYS A 208 11.13 0.81 -17.05
CA CYS A 208 10.54 0.32 -15.81
C CYS A 208 9.61 1.36 -15.19
N LYS A 209 10.04 2.63 -15.13
CA LYS A 209 9.23 3.74 -14.63
C LYS A 209 7.96 3.91 -15.45
N LYS A 210 8.07 3.89 -16.79
CA LYS A 210 6.93 3.99 -17.70
C LYS A 210 5.88 2.91 -17.44
N LYS A 211 6.30 1.63 -17.27
CA LYS A 211 5.37 0.54 -16.95
C LYS A 211 4.59 0.78 -15.66
N TRP A 212 5.27 1.30 -14.63
CA TRP A 212 4.63 1.62 -13.36
C TRP A 212 3.66 2.79 -13.47
N TRP A 213 3.99 3.83 -14.23
CA TRP A 213 3.07 4.91 -14.56
C TRP A 213 1.85 4.43 -15.35
N ASP A 214 2.04 3.56 -16.34
CA ASP A 214 0.93 2.97 -17.11
C ASP A 214 -0.02 2.19 -16.18
N LEU A 215 0.54 1.46 -15.20
CA LEU A 215 -0.25 0.77 -14.18
C LEU A 215 -1.00 1.76 -13.27
N GLU A 216 -0.32 2.79 -12.76
CA GLU A 216 -0.93 3.82 -11.92
C GLU A 216 -2.10 4.51 -12.63
N LYS A 217 -1.87 4.95 -13.87
CA LYS A 217 -2.88 5.61 -14.71
C LYS A 217 -4.10 4.72 -14.90
N TYR A 218 -3.87 3.45 -15.27
CA TYR A 218 -4.96 2.50 -15.42
C TYR A 218 -5.75 2.29 -14.13
N MET A 219 -5.05 2.19 -12.99
CA MET A 219 -5.69 1.99 -11.69
C MET A 219 -6.58 3.17 -11.30
N LYS A 220 -6.16 4.40 -11.61
CA LYS A 220 -6.91 5.63 -11.36
C LYS A 220 -8.10 5.80 -12.31
N GLU A 221 -7.91 5.55 -13.61
CA GLU A 221 -8.88 5.98 -14.63
C GLU A 221 -9.79 4.86 -15.15
N SER A 222 -9.33 3.60 -15.11
CA SER A 222 -9.91 2.51 -15.88
C SER A 222 -10.28 1.27 -15.06
N TYR A 223 -9.62 0.99 -13.94
CA TYR A 223 -9.82 -0.26 -13.20
C TYR A 223 -11.29 -0.46 -12.75
N LEU A 224 -11.92 0.55 -12.16
CA LEU A 224 -13.31 0.48 -11.72
C LEU A 224 -14.28 0.40 -12.92
N LYS A 225 -14.02 1.16 -14.00
CA LYS A 225 -14.79 1.11 -15.25
C LYS A 225 -14.76 -0.28 -15.88
N ASP A 226 -13.59 -0.92 -15.90
CA ASP A 226 -13.40 -2.28 -16.41
C ASP A 226 -14.04 -3.36 -15.54
N LEU A 227 -14.40 -3.05 -14.30
CA LEU A 227 -15.25 -3.90 -13.45
C LEU A 227 -16.75 -3.63 -13.65
N GLY A 228 -17.12 -2.61 -14.43
CA GLY A 228 -18.50 -2.16 -14.58
C GLY A 228 -19.04 -1.52 -13.30
N VAL A 229 -18.18 -0.82 -12.56
CA VAL A 229 -18.53 -0.06 -11.36
C VAL A 229 -18.64 1.41 -11.75
N GLU A 230 -19.75 2.04 -11.41
CA GLU A 230 -19.96 3.47 -11.66
C GLU A 230 -18.99 4.29 -10.80
N GLU A 231 -18.36 5.28 -11.44
CA GLU A 231 -17.49 6.24 -10.76
C GLU A 231 -18.31 7.00 -9.71
N LEU A 232 -17.65 7.33 -8.60
CA LEU A 232 -18.21 8.33 -7.71
C LEU A 232 -18.10 9.65 -8.47
N ILE A 233 -19.23 10.15 -9.01
CA ILE A 233 -19.28 11.51 -9.51
C ILE A 233 -18.92 12.40 -8.31
N ASP A 234 -17.87 13.21 -8.43
CA ASP A 234 -17.18 14.01 -7.40
C ASP A 234 -18.07 14.96 -6.55
N GLN A 235 -19.39 14.89 -6.67
CA GLN A 235 -20.32 15.81 -6.02
C GLN A 235 -20.44 15.62 -4.50
N ASN A 236 -19.79 14.65 -3.86
CA ASN A 236 -20.00 14.39 -2.43
C ASN A 236 -18.77 14.10 -1.56
N ILE A 237 -17.52 14.23 -2.04
CA ILE A 237 -16.38 14.15 -1.12
C ILE A 237 -16.39 15.34 -0.13
N ASN A 238 -16.89 16.49 -0.57
CA ASN A 238 -17.14 17.65 0.30
C ASN A 238 -18.42 17.57 1.14
N MET A 239 -19.26 16.54 0.97
CA MET A 239 -20.48 16.35 1.77
C MET A 239 -20.32 15.27 2.86
N ILE A 240 -19.12 14.71 3.00
CA ILE A 240 -18.69 13.90 4.15
C ILE A 240 -17.75 14.74 5.04
N SER A 241 -18.00 16.04 5.14
CA SER A 241 -17.69 16.78 6.35
C SER A 241 -18.66 16.29 7.42
N CYS A 242 -18.30 15.20 8.12
CA CYS A 242 -18.76 15.08 9.49
C CYS A 242 -18.16 16.28 10.22
N GLU A 243 -18.95 17.34 10.36
CA GLU A 243 -18.79 18.30 11.43
C GLU A 243 -18.96 17.49 12.72
N ILE A 244 -17.88 16.84 13.15
CA ILE A 244 -17.82 16.27 14.48
C ILE A 244 -17.76 17.51 15.38
N PRO A 245 -18.77 17.75 16.23
CA PRO A 245 -18.63 18.73 17.29
C PRO A 245 -17.40 18.30 18.04
N MET A 246 -16.38 19.14 18.01
CA MET A 246 -15.18 18.95 18.79
C MET A 246 -15.64 19.09 20.25
N GLU A 247 -16.10 17.98 20.85
CA GLU A 247 -16.35 17.91 22.27
C GLU A 247 -14.98 18.14 22.90
N VAL A 248 -14.78 19.39 23.34
CA VAL A 248 -13.72 19.75 24.27
C VAL A 248 -14.00 18.88 25.49
N THR A 249 -13.28 17.77 25.61
CA THR A 249 -13.22 17.07 26.88
C THR A 249 -12.54 18.05 27.82
N GLU A 250 -13.35 18.74 28.62
CA GLU A 250 -12.85 19.47 29.78
C GLU A 250 -12.00 18.48 30.57
N ASP A 251 -10.75 18.85 30.78
CA ASP A 251 -9.82 18.11 31.61
C ASP A 251 -10.47 17.95 32.99
N ILE A 252 -10.95 16.74 33.28
CA ILE A 252 -11.36 16.38 34.64
C ILE A 252 -10.05 16.23 35.42
N ASP A 253 -9.61 17.32 36.03
CA ASP A 253 -8.67 17.32 37.13
C ASP A 253 -9.33 16.60 38.32
N ASP A 254 -9.33 15.26 38.30
CA ASP A 254 -9.61 14.44 39.48
C ASP A 254 -8.29 14.11 40.19
N PHE A 255 -7.74 15.15 40.80
CA PHE A 255 -6.79 15.01 41.92
C PHE A 255 -7.50 15.53 43.16
N SER A 256 -8.42 14.72 43.70
CA SER A 256 -8.90 14.85 45.06
C SER A 256 -8.37 13.71 45.93
N GLU A 257 -7.98 14.10 47.15
CA GLU A 257 -7.03 13.49 48.06
C GLU A 257 -7.49 12.21 48.79
N THR A 258 -6.57 11.69 49.60
CA THR A 258 -6.72 10.84 50.82
C THR A 258 -6.85 9.32 50.63
N TYR A 259 -5.80 8.57 50.99
CA TYR A 259 -5.47 8.11 52.35
C TYR A 259 -4.00 7.68 52.44
#